data_AF-A0A2K3LRT2-F1
#
_entry.id   AF-A0A2K3LRT2-F1
#
_cell.length_a   1.000
_cell.length_b   1.000
_cell.length_c   1.000
_cell.angle_alpha   90.00
_cell.angle_beta   90.00
_cell.angle_gamma   90.00
#
_symmetry.space_group_name_H-M   'P 1'
#
loop_
_entity.id
_entity.type
_entity.pdbx_description
1 polymer ?
#
loop_
_entity_poly.entity_id
_entity_poly.type
_entity_poly.pdbx_seq_one_letter_code
_entity_poly.pdbx_strand_id
1 'polypeptide(L)'
;MAANAISQTFRIPTPTSLSLSSKLPLSPAFSVSLPTHRRRSLVVYVSSSLDAKPTVLVAEKLGEAGLKLLKDFANVDCSYNLSPEELCTKISLCDALIVRSGTKVSREVFESSGGRLKVVGRAGVGIDNVDLAAATEHGCLVVNAPTANTVAAAEHGIALLASMARNVAQADASIKAGKVVF
;
A
#
# COMPACT_ATOMS: atom_id res chain seq x y z
N MET A 1 -9.24 -66.78 -11.45
CA MET A 1 -7.83 -66.45 -11.74
C MET A 1 -7.77 -64.91 -11.86
N ALA A 2 -7.88 -64.16 -10.76
CA ALA A 2 -6.86 -63.83 -9.74
C ALA A 2 -5.68 -62.99 -10.29
N ALA A 3 -5.68 -61.68 -9.97
CA ALA A 3 -4.52 -60.77 -9.73
C ALA A 3 -5.04 -59.31 -9.73
N ASN A 4 -5.45 -58.72 -8.60
CA ASN A 4 -4.65 -57.96 -7.63
C ASN A 4 -3.82 -56.79 -8.20
N ALA A 5 -4.33 -55.57 -8.04
CA ALA A 5 -3.54 -54.34 -8.00
C ALA A 5 -3.73 -53.67 -6.63
N ILE A 6 -2.61 -53.46 -5.95
CA ILE A 6 -2.46 -53.16 -4.53
C ILE A 6 -2.58 -51.65 -4.31
N SER A 7 -3.59 -51.21 -3.56
CA SER A 7 -3.68 -49.87 -2.99
C SER A 7 -2.90 -49.86 -1.67
N GLN A 8 -1.75 -49.17 -1.64
CA GLN A 8 -0.98 -49.01 -0.40
C GLN A 8 -1.56 -47.86 0.42
N THR A 9 -2.38 -48.20 1.41
CA THR A 9 -2.81 -47.29 2.47
C THR A 9 -1.79 -47.35 3.60
N PHE A 10 -0.90 -46.37 3.69
CA PHE A 10 0.07 -46.29 4.77
C PHE A 10 -0.63 -45.77 6.05
N ARG A 11 -0.89 -46.66 7.00
CA ARG A 11 -1.35 -46.33 8.36
C ARG A 11 -0.13 -46.01 9.22
N ILE A 12 -0.09 -44.82 9.82
CA ILE A 12 0.88 -44.45 10.86
C ILE A 12 0.22 -44.62 12.24
N PRO A 13 0.93 -45.16 13.25
CA PRO A 13 0.32 -45.66 14.49
C PRO A 13 -0.03 -44.54 15.47
N THR A 14 -1.06 -44.76 16.28
CA THR A 14 -1.36 -43.96 17.47
C THR A 14 -0.32 -44.22 18.58
N PRO A 15 0.36 -43.20 19.14
CA PRO A 15 1.18 -43.42 20.32
C PRO A 15 0.32 -43.38 21.58
N THR A 16 0.17 -44.55 22.18
CA THR A 16 -0.27 -44.77 23.57
C THR A 16 0.73 -44.17 24.55
N SER A 17 0.19 -43.66 25.65
CA SER A 17 0.84 -42.96 26.77
C SER A 17 2.12 -43.61 27.30
N LEU A 18 3.17 -42.79 27.47
CA LEU A 18 4.26 -43.03 28.42
C LEU A 18 4.53 -41.73 29.19
N SER A 19 4.28 -41.78 30.49
CA SER A 19 4.57 -40.71 31.44
C SER A 19 6.04 -40.75 31.84
N LEU A 20 6.71 -39.60 31.87
CA LEU A 20 7.79 -39.38 32.82
C LEU A 20 7.73 -37.94 33.34
N SER A 21 7.64 -37.85 34.65
CA SER A 21 7.45 -36.65 35.45
C SER A 21 8.81 -36.05 35.79
N SER A 22 9.01 -34.75 35.54
CA SER A 22 9.95 -33.94 36.31
C SER A 22 9.36 -32.54 36.49
N LYS A 23 9.33 -32.14 37.75
CA LYS A 23 8.50 -31.10 38.36
C LYS A 23 9.07 -29.68 38.15
N LEU A 24 8.20 -28.77 37.68
CA LEU A 24 7.99 -27.34 38.07
C LEU A 24 9.14 -26.30 37.94
N PRO A 25 8.87 -24.96 37.87
CA PRO A 25 7.62 -24.25 38.18
C PRO A 25 7.05 -23.27 37.12
N LEU A 26 5.80 -22.89 37.37
CA LEU A 26 4.88 -22.06 36.59
C LEU A 26 5.28 -20.57 36.46
N SER A 27 4.93 -19.94 35.32
CA SER A 27 3.98 -18.81 35.19
C SER A 27 3.95 -18.21 33.76
N PRO A 28 2.92 -17.43 33.39
CA PRO A 28 1.52 -17.80 33.16
C PRO A 28 1.25 -18.18 31.68
N ALA A 29 0.14 -18.88 31.48
CA ALA A 29 -0.29 -19.51 30.23
C ALA A 29 -0.45 -18.55 29.03
N PHE A 30 0.34 -18.76 27.98
CA PHE A 30 -0.01 -18.35 26.62
C PHE A 30 -0.80 -19.50 25.98
N SER A 31 -2.13 -19.43 26.07
CA SER A 31 -2.99 -20.36 25.34
C SER A 31 -3.21 -19.80 23.94
N VAL A 32 -2.59 -20.41 22.94
CA VAL A 32 -2.89 -20.15 21.52
C VAL A 32 -3.98 -21.11 21.10
N SER A 33 -5.22 -20.64 21.06
CA SER A 33 -6.32 -21.31 20.36
C SER A 33 -6.40 -20.77 18.93
N LEU A 34 -6.07 -21.60 17.94
CA LEU A 34 -6.26 -21.28 16.52
C LEU A 34 -7.75 -21.38 16.15
N PRO A 35 -8.40 -20.30 15.68
CA PRO A 35 -9.71 -20.41 15.07
C PRO A 35 -9.56 -20.99 13.67
N THR A 36 -10.17 -22.15 13.47
CA THR A 36 -10.35 -22.78 12.16
C THR A 36 -11.26 -21.91 11.30
N HIS A 37 -10.69 -21.34 10.23
CA HIS A 37 -11.35 -21.04 8.97
C HIS A 37 -12.47 -19.95 8.95
N ARG A 38 -12.07 -18.69 8.68
CA ARG A 38 -12.74 -17.79 7.71
C ARG A 38 -11.86 -16.57 7.47
N ARG A 39 -11.40 -16.38 6.21
CA ARG A 39 -10.70 -15.16 5.76
C ARG A 39 -11.62 -13.94 5.95
N ARG A 40 -11.38 -13.15 6.99
CA ARG A 40 -11.77 -11.75 7.07
C ARG A 40 -10.49 -10.95 7.13
N SER A 41 -10.36 -9.95 6.26
CA SER A 41 -9.24 -9.00 6.27
C SER A 41 -9.06 -8.46 7.68
N LEU A 42 -7.90 -8.76 8.26
CA LEU A 42 -7.53 -8.27 9.59
C LEU A 42 -7.18 -6.78 9.43
N VAL A 43 -8.13 -5.90 9.70
CA VAL A 43 -7.83 -4.47 9.86
C VAL A 43 -7.26 -4.30 11.25
N VAL A 44 -5.94 -4.22 11.35
CA VAL A 44 -5.24 -3.96 12.62
C VAL A 44 -5.38 -2.47 12.92
N TYR A 45 -6.26 -2.13 13.87
CA TYR A 45 -6.24 -0.81 14.50
C TYR A 45 -5.16 -0.81 15.57
N VAL A 46 -4.06 -0.09 15.33
CA VAL A 46 -3.08 0.24 16.36
C VAL A 46 -3.65 1.42 17.14
N SER A 47 -4.18 1.15 18.33
CA SER A 47 -4.56 2.17 19.30
C SER A 47 -3.34 2.49 20.17
N SER A 48 -2.68 3.62 19.92
CA SER A 48 -1.75 4.23 20.86
C SER A 48 -2.40 5.48 21.46
N SER A 49 -2.53 5.50 22.79
CA SER A 49 -3.08 6.61 23.55
C SER A 49 -2.19 7.86 23.49
N LEU A 50 -2.74 8.95 22.97
CA LEU A 50 -2.59 10.37 23.36
C LEU A 50 -3.55 11.19 22.45
N ASP A 51 -4.41 12.02 23.04
CA ASP A 51 -5.63 12.66 22.48
C ASP A 51 -5.46 13.67 21.31
N ALA A 52 -4.51 13.46 20.38
CA ALA A 52 -4.32 14.34 19.23
C ALA A 52 -4.41 13.57 17.91
N LYS A 53 -5.24 14.06 16.97
CA LYS A 53 -5.28 13.54 15.61
C LYS A 53 -3.90 13.70 14.94
N PRO A 54 -3.37 12.69 14.24
CA PRO A 54 -2.12 12.81 13.51
C PRO A 54 -2.22 13.89 12.43
N THR A 55 -1.11 14.56 12.15
CA THR A 55 -1.01 15.57 11.08
C THR A 55 -0.49 14.94 9.80
N VAL A 56 -1.28 15.04 8.74
CA VAL A 56 -0.99 14.51 7.40
C VAL A 56 -0.75 15.67 6.44
N LEU A 57 0.46 15.74 5.87
CA LEU A 57 0.77 16.66 4.78
C LEU A 57 0.42 16.01 3.45
N VAL A 58 -0.39 16.69 2.64
CA VAL A 58 -0.73 16.31 1.26
C VAL A 58 -0.02 17.27 0.32
N ALA A 59 1.07 16.80 -0.29
CA ALA A 59 1.98 17.63 -1.10
C ALA A 59 1.55 17.77 -2.58
N GLU A 60 0.63 16.91 -3.03
CA GLU A 60 0.13 16.89 -4.41
C GLU A 60 -1.40 16.70 -4.44
N LYS A 61 -2.05 17.13 -5.53
CA LYS A 61 -3.51 17.06 -5.65
C LYS A 61 -4.02 15.63 -5.49
N LEU A 62 -4.97 15.46 -4.57
CA LEU A 62 -5.69 14.22 -4.30
C LEU A 62 -7.19 14.43 -4.57
N GLY A 63 -7.90 13.38 -4.98
CA GLY A 63 -9.34 13.44 -5.18
C GLY A 63 -10.10 13.76 -3.88
N GLU A 64 -11.22 14.47 -4.00
CA GLU A 64 -12.01 14.95 -2.85
C GLU A 64 -12.44 13.81 -1.91
N ALA A 65 -12.82 12.66 -2.46
CA ALA A 65 -13.19 11.49 -1.67
C ALA A 65 -12.05 11.00 -0.76
N GLY A 66 -10.80 11.04 -1.24
CA GLY A 66 -9.61 10.68 -0.46
C GLY A 66 -9.32 11.71 0.62
N LEU A 67 -9.44 13.01 0.31
CA LEU A 67 -9.28 14.07 1.30
C LEU A 67 -10.34 14.00 2.40
N LYS A 68 -11.60 13.70 2.05
CA LYS A 68 -12.68 13.52 3.02
C LYS A 68 -12.38 12.36 3.97
N LEU A 69 -11.98 11.21 3.42
CA LEU A 69 -11.60 10.04 4.22
C LEU A 69 -10.43 10.36 5.16
N LEU A 70 -9.40 11.07 4.70
CA LEU A 70 -8.27 11.46 5.55
C LEU A 70 -8.69 12.37 6.71
N LYS A 71 -9.59 13.33 6.47
CA LYS A 71 -10.07 14.28 7.49
C LYS A 71 -10.86 13.60 8.63
N ASP A 72 -11.47 12.45 8.35
CA ASP A 72 -12.17 11.67 9.37
C ASP A 72 -11.19 11.18 10.46
N PHE A 73 -9.94 10.88 10.08
CA PHE A 73 -8.92 10.28 10.97
C PHE A 73 -7.77 11.23 11.36
N ALA A 74 -7.52 12.31 10.61
CA ALA A 74 -6.32 13.13 10.74
C ALA A 74 -6.58 14.63 10.56
N ASN A 75 -5.64 15.46 11.03
CA ASN A 75 -5.53 16.86 10.64
C ASN A 75 -4.81 16.94 9.29
N VAL A 76 -5.48 17.41 8.24
CA VAL A 76 -4.96 17.37 6.87
C VAL A 76 -4.49 18.77 6.44
N ASP A 77 -3.18 18.93 6.23
CA ASP A 77 -2.59 20.11 5.58
C ASP A 77 -2.42 19.81 4.09
N CYS A 78 -3.11 20.57 3.23
CA CYS A 78 -2.95 20.51 1.79
C CYS A 78 -2.06 21.66 1.33
N SER A 79 -0.82 21.36 0.96
CA SER A 79 0.15 22.35 0.52
C SER A 79 0.87 21.85 -0.71
N TYR A 80 0.60 22.49 -1.84
CA TYR A 80 1.02 22.01 -3.15
C TYR A 80 2.19 22.81 -3.70
N ASN A 81 2.95 22.21 -4.62
CA ASN A 81 4.10 22.84 -5.31
C ASN A 81 5.18 23.37 -4.35
N LEU A 82 5.39 22.67 -3.24
CA LEU A 82 6.43 23.01 -2.27
C LEU A 82 7.82 22.85 -2.90
N SER A 83 8.71 23.80 -2.64
CA SER A 83 10.13 23.60 -2.89
C SER A 83 10.68 22.50 -1.96
N PRO A 84 11.84 21.89 -2.28
CA PRO A 84 12.49 20.94 -1.38
C PRO A 84 12.70 21.48 0.03
N GLU A 85 13.09 22.76 0.14
CA GLU A 85 13.36 23.44 1.43
C GLU A 85 12.06 23.68 2.23
N GLU A 86 10.99 24.09 1.54
CA GLU A 86 9.66 24.26 2.16
C GLU A 86 9.08 22.92 2.64
N LEU A 87 9.28 21.86 1.84
CA LEU A 87 8.89 20.50 2.21
C LEU A 87 9.62 20.04 3.48
N CYS A 88 10.95 20.20 3.53
CA CYS A 88 11.76 19.87 4.71
C CYS A 88 11.34 20.69 5.95
N THR A 89 10.96 21.95 5.77
CA THR A 89 10.47 22.78 6.89
C THR A 89 9.15 22.24 7.42
N LYS A 90 8.18 21.95 6.53
CA LYS A 90 6.84 21.46 6.93
C LYS A 90 6.87 20.05 7.50
N ILE A 91 7.71 19.17 6.96
CA ILE A 91 7.72 17.75 7.34
C ILE A 91 8.11 17.53 8.80
N SER A 92 8.90 18.44 9.38
CA SER A 92 9.28 18.43 10.81
C SER A 92 8.07 18.45 11.76
N LEU A 93 6.92 18.94 11.28
CA LEU A 93 5.68 19.07 12.05
C LEU A 93 4.63 18.00 11.71
N CYS A 94 4.95 17.04 10.83
CA CYS A 94 3.99 16.11 10.27
C CYS A 94 4.29 14.66 10.67
N ASP A 95 3.23 13.89 10.87
CA ASP A 95 3.31 12.46 11.23
C ASP A 95 3.21 11.57 9.98
N ALA A 96 2.61 12.08 8.89
CA ALA A 96 2.47 11.39 7.62
C ALA A 96 2.60 12.35 6.43
N LEU A 97 3.04 11.81 5.30
CA LEU A 97 3.17 12.52 4.03
C LEU A 97 2.46 11.76 2.90
N ILE A 98 1.64 12.46 2.13
CA ILE A 98 1.01 11.95 0.91
C ILE A 98 1.59 12.67 -0.30
N VAL A 99 2.14 11.89 -1.23
CA VAL A 99 2.73 12.35 -2.50
C VAL A 99 2.17 11.56 -3.68
N ARG A 100 2.44 12.01 -4.90
CA ARG A 100 2.22 11.26 -6.14
C ARG A 100 3.54 11.04 -6.86
N SER A 101 3.74 11.66 -8.03
CA SER A 101 4.92 11.49 -8.87
C SER A 101 5.75 12.78 -8.99
N GLY A 102 5.19 13.93 -8.62
CA GLY A 102 5.87 15.22 -8.73
C GLY A 102 6.85 15.47 -7.58
N THR A 103 6.46 15.18 -6.35
CA THR A 103 7.29 15.44 -5.17
C THR A 103 8.34 14.36 -5.00
N LYS A 104 9.61 14.76 -4.92
CA LYS A 104 10.74 13.89 -4.55
C LYS A 104 10.86 13.84 -3.02
N VAL A 105 10.76 12.64 -2.45
CA VAL A 105 10.94 12.39 -1.02
C VAL A 105 12.36 11.86 -0.84
N SER A 106 13.32 12.78 -0.78
CA SER A 106 14.74 12.48 -0.65
C SER A 106 15.14 12.23 0.80
N ARG A 107 16.41 11.84 1.01
CA ARG A 107 17.00 11.63 2.33
C ARG A 107 16.82 12.83 3.26
N GLU A 108 17.00 14.04 2.74
CA GLU A 108 16.90 15.30 3.50
C GLU A 108 15.49 15.48 4.10
N VAL A 109 14.44 14.97 3.43
CA VAL A 109 13.06 15.02 3.94
C VAL A 109 12.93 14.15 5.19
N PHE A 110 13.53 12.96 5.19
CA PHE A 110 13.48 12.06 6.34
C PHE A 110 14.35 12.59 7.49
N GLU A 111 15.54 13.11 7.19
CA GLU A 111 16.41 13.75 8.18
C GLU A 111 15.72 14.96 8.83
N SER A 112 15.12 15.84 8.02
CA SER A 112 14.39 17.02 8.48
C SER A 112 13.14 16.68 9.31
N SER A 113 12.60 15.47 9.16
CA SER A 113 11.47 15.03 9.96
C SER A 113 11.83 14.78 11.43
N GLY A 114 13.11 14.66 11.77
CA GLY A 114 13.57 14.37 13.14
C GLY A 114 13.00 13.05 13.70
N GLY A 115 12.62 12.12 12.83
CA GLY A 115 11.98 10.85 13.20
C GLY A 115 10.48 10.97 13.55
N ARG A 116 9.86 12.14 13.34
CA ARG A 116 8.41 12.32 13.54
C ARG A 116 7.60 11.66 12.42
N LEU A 117 8.07 11.75 11.18
CA LEU A 117 7.40 11.18 10.03
C LEU A 117 7.36 9.65 10.13
N LYS A 118 6.16 9.07 10.26
CA LYS A 118 5.96 7.62 10.43
C LYS A 118 5.60 6.90 9.15
N VAL A 119 4.96 7.60 8.21
CA VAL A 119 4.51 6.99 6.96
C VAL A 119 4.55 7.96 5.78
N VAL A 120 5.00 7.47 4.63
CA VAL A 120 4.88 8.11 3.32
C VAL A 120 3.92 7.28 2.48
N GLY A 121 2.78 7.87 2.12
CA GLY A 121 1.80 7.30 1.19
C GLY A 121 1.99 7.84 -0.22
N ARG A 122 2.38 6.99 -1.16
CA ARG A 122 2.49 7.31 -2.58
C ARG A 122 1.18 6.93 -3.28
N ALA A 123 0.41 7.93 -3.72
CA ALA A 123 -0.84 7.74 -4.46
C ALA A 123 -0.59 7.37 -5.95
N GLY A 124 -0.10 6.15 -6.16
CA GLY A 124 0.13 5.48 -7.45
C GLY A 124 0.92 4.17 -7.30
N VAL A 125 1.24 3.50 -8.41
CA VAL A 125 1.98 2.21 -8.45
C VAL A 125 3.50 2.32 -8.16
N GLY A 126 4.27 3.00 -9.02
CA GLY A 126 5.72 3.24 -8.80
C GLY A 126 6.08 3.93 -7.47
N ILE A 127 7.34 3.83 -7.06
CA ILE A 127 7.88 4.42 -5.81
C ILE A 127 9.28 5.01 -6.03
N ASP A 128 9.62 5.28 -7.28
CA ASP A 128 10.91 5.80 -7.75
C ASP A 128 11.23 7.22 -7.25
N ASN A 129 10.23 7.95 -6.78
CA ASN A 129 10.37 9.28 -6.21
C ASN A 129 10.57 9.30 -4.68
N VAL A 130 10.74 8.13 -4.04
CA VAL A 130 10.95 8.01 -2.59
C VAL A 130 12.27 7.28 -2.32
N ASP A 131 13.12 7.85 -1.47
CA ASP A 131 14.33 7.17 -0.98
C ASP A 131 13.95 6.10 0.07
N LEU A 132 13.84 4.85 -0.38
CA LEU A 132 13.45 3.72 0.46
C LEU A 132 14.52 3.34 1.50
N ALA A 133 15.80 3.61 1.21
CA ALA A 133 16.88 3.34 2.13
C ALA A 133 16.81 4.31 3.31
N ALA A 134 16.71 5.61 3.02
CA ALA A 134 16.51 6.63 4.05
C ALA A 134 15.22 6.39 4.84
N ALA A 135 14.11 6.03 4.17
CA ALA A 135 12.87 5.70 4.86
C ALA A 135 13.05 4.57 5.88
N THR A 136 13.76 3.51 5.50
CA THR A 136 14.03 2.36 6.37
C THR A 136 14.93 2.74 7.55
N GLU A 137 16.00 3.49 7.30
CA GLU A 137 16.94 3.97 8.34
C GLU A 137 16.24 4.84 9.39
N HIS A 138 15.28 5.67 8.95
CA HIS A 138 14.51 6.55 9.84
C HIS A 138 13.23 5.91 10.41
N GLY A 139 12.98 4.61 10.16
CA GLY A 139 11.82 3.89 10.68
C GLY A 139 10.49 4.38 10.11
N CYS A 140 10.50 4.93 8.89
CA CYS A 140 9.33 5.43 8.18
C CYS A 140 8.81 4.39 7.18
N LEU A 141 7.53 4.05 7.28
CA LEU A 141 6.89 3.11 6.35
C LEU A 141 6.57 3.78 5.02
N VAL A 142 6.82 3.10 3.91
CA VAL A 142 6.41 3.56 2.58
C VAL A 142 5.30 2.66 2.06
N VAL A 143 4.15 3.25 1.72
CA VAL A 143 3.00 2.54 1.16
C VAL A 143 2.61 3.11 -0.20
N ASN A 144 2.22 2.25 -1.13
CA ASN A 144 1.80 2.62 -2.48
C ASN A 144 0.41 2.06 -2.81
N ALA A 145 -0.08 2.35 -4.02
CA ALA A 145 -1.38 1.87 -4.50
C ALA A 145 -1.19 1.00 -5.77
N PRO A 146 -0.81 -0.28 -5.62
CA PRO A 146 -0.29 -1.12 -6.71
C PRO A 146 -1.34 -1.49 -7.78
N THR A 147 -2.63 -1.44 -7.44
CA THR A 147 -3.73 -1.81 -8.35
C THR A 147 -4.55 -0.62 -8.83
N ALA A 148 -4.19 0.61 -8.41
CA ALA A 148 -5.03 1.79 -8.59
C ALA A 148 -5.27 2.17 -10.06
N ASN A 149 -4.38 1.77 -10.97
CA ASN A 149 -4.48 2.07 -12.39
C ASN A 149 -4.75 0.85 -13.29
N THR A 150 -4.93 -0.35 -12.73
CA THR A 150 -5.00 -1.59 -13.52
C THR A 150 -6.13 -1.56 -14.54
N VAL A 151 -7.34 -1.16 -14.12
CA VAL A 151 -8.51 -1.08 -15.01
C VAL A 151 -8.33 0.05 -16.03
N ALA A 152 -7.99 1.26 -15.57
CA ALA A 152 -7.80 2.41 -16.45
C ALA A 152 -6.72 2.16 -17.52
N ALA A 153 -5.62 1.48 -17.15
CA ALA A 153 -4.57 1.11 -18.09
C ALA A 153 -5.04 0.08 -19.12
N ALA A 154 -5.84 -0.91 -18.70
CA ALA A 154 -6.43 -1.89 -19.62
C ALA A 154 -7.42 -1.24 -20.60
N GLU A 155 -8.32 -0.39 -20.10
CA GLU A 155 -9.25 0.39 -20.91
C GLU A 155 -8.52 1.28 -21.91
N HIS A 156 -7.48 1.97 -21.45
CA HIS A 156 -6.67 2.81 -22.33
C HIS A 156 -5.93 2.00 -23.39
N GLY A 157 -5.40 0.82 -23.04
CA GLY A 157 -4.78 -0.09 -24.01
C GLY A 157 -5.74 -0.53 -25.12
N ILE A 158 -6.96 -0.93 -24.76
CA ILE A 158 -8.00 -1.30 -25.74
C ILE A 158 -8.39 -0.09 -26.59
N ALA A 159 -8.55 1.08 -25.98
CA ALA A 159 -8.88 2.31 -26.69
C ALA A 159 -7.80 2.68 -27.72
N LEU A 160 -6.51 2.53 -27.37
CA LEU A 160 -5.40 2.76 -28.29
C LEU A 160 -5.39 1.75 -29.44
N LEU A 161 -5.59 0.46 -29.17
CA LEU A 161 -5.69 -0.57 -30.20
C LEU A 161 -6.80 -0.27 -31.22
N ALA A 162 -8.00 0.07 -30.73
CA ALA A 162 -9.13 0.44 -31.58
C ALA A 162 -8.86 1.73 -32.38
N SER A 163 -8.25 2.73 -31.74
CA SER A 163 -7.92 4.01 -32.36
C SER A 163 -6.91 3.84 -33.50
N MET A 164 -5.89 2.99 -33.31
CA MET A 164 -4.90 2.67 -34.33
C MET A 164 -5.51 1.88 -35.49
N ALA A 165 -6.33 0.86 -35.20
CA ALA A 165 -6.95 0.03 -36.23
C ALA A 165 -7.87 0.80 -37.18
N ARG A 166 -8.41 1.94 -36.73
CA ARG A 166 -9.38 2.75 -37.47
C ARG A 166 -8.89 4.15 -37.81
N ASN A 167 -7.59 4.43 -37.63
CA ASN A 167 -6.98 5.74 -37.88
C ASN A 167 -7.77 6.90 -37.24
N VAL A 168 -8.30 6.69 -36.02
CA VAL A 168 -9.24 7.62 -35.37
C VAL A 168 -8.58 8.98 -35.15
N ALA A 169 -7.34 9.01 -34.69
CA ALA A 169 -6.62 10.26 -34.44
C ALA A 169 -6.39 11.07 -35.73
N GLN A 170 -6.03 10.40 -36.82
CA GLN A 170 -5.83 11.04 -38.13
C GLN A 170 -7.15 11.54 -38.72
N ALA A 171 -8.21 10.75 -38.61
CA ALA A 171 -9.54 11.13 -39.07
C ALA A 171 -10.08 12.35 -38.31
N ASP A 172 -9.95 12.37 -36.96
CA ASP A 172 -10.31 13.50 -36.12
C ASP A 172 -9.54 14.78 -36.53
N ALA A 173 -8.23 14.67 -36.74
CA ALA A 173 -7.40 15.80 -37.20
C ALA A 173 -7.82 16.30 -38.60
N SER A 174 -8.13 15.39 -39.53
CA SER A 174 -8.54 15.71 -40.90
C SER A 174 -9.85 16.48 -40.93
N ILE A 175 -10.86 15.99 -40.21
CA ILE A 175 -12.18 16.62 -40.13
C ILE A 175 -12.08 18.01 -39.50
N LYS A 176 -11.30 18.17 -38.42
CA LYS A 176 -11.04 19.48 -37.81
C LYS A 176 -10.34 20.46 -38.74
N ALA A 177 -9.56 19.95 -39.70
CA ALA A 177 -8.93 20.76 -40.76
C ALA A 177 -9.83 21.00 -41.99
N GLY A 178 -11.11 20.60 -41.93
CA GLY A 178 -12.06 20.75 -43.03
C GLY A 178 -11.85 19.78 -44.20
N LYS A 179 -11.08 18.71 -44.00
CA LYS A 179 -10.76 17.69 -45.02
C LYS A 179 -11.48 16.39 -44.71
N VAL A 180 -12.32 15.92 -45.63
CA VAL A 180 -12.97 14.60 -45.52
C VAL A 180 -12.09 13.59 -46.24
N VAL A 181 -11.54 12.62 -45.50
CA VAL A 181 -10.74 11.51 -46.05
C VAL A 181 -11.54 10.25 -45.79
N PHE A 182 -11.99 9.59 -46.86
CA PHE A 182 -12.67 8.28 -46.82
C PHE A 182 -11.65 7.15 -46.80
#